data_AF-A0A520C381-F1
#
_entry.id   AF-A0A520C381-F1
#
_cell.length_a   1.000
_cell.length_b   1.000
_cell.length_c   1.000
_cell.angle_alpha   90.00
_cell.angle_beta   90.00
_cell.angle_gamma   90.00
#
_symmetry.space_group_name_H-M   'P 1'
#
loop_
_entity.id
_entity.type
_entity.pdbx_description
1 polymer ?
#
loop_
_entity_poly.entity_id
_entity_poly.type
_entity_poly.pdbx_seq_one_letter_code
_entity_poly.pdbx_strand_id
1 'polypeptide(L)' 'MLTTTPNLADPFAMLISPDEVMHAIGRSDRLQRLQSRIYRPLDRPWIPVKASADFDSDIDAEADIPDLSDLADGAE' A
#
# COMPACT_ATOMS: atom_id res chain seq x y z
N MET A 1 41.62 -0.90 -0.76
CA MET A 1 40.67 -0.60 -1.85
C MET A 1 39.40 -1.38 -1.54
N LEU A 2 38.44 -0.77 -0.84
CA LEU A 2 37.19 -1.45 -0.46
C LEU A 2 36.27 -1.44 -1.69
N THR A 3 36.28 -2.51 -2.47
CA THR A 3 35.38 -2.67 -3.62
C THR A 3 34.00 -3.07 -3.11
N THR A 4 33.17 -2.07 -2.76
CA THR A 4 31.76 -2.27 -2.46
C THR A 4 31.05 -2.61 -3.77
N THR A 5 30.94 -3.88 -4.10
CA THR A 5 30.05 -4.30 -5.18
C THR A 5 28.63 -4.11 -4.65
N PRO A 6 27.81 -3.18 -5.18
CA PRO A 6 26.47 -2.98 -4.69
C PRO A 6 25.71 -4.29 -4.89
N ASN A 7 25.41 -4.95 -3.78
CA ASN A 7 24.45 -6.03 -3.76
C ASN A 7 23.18 -5.44 -4.38
N LEU A 8 22.72 -5.98 -5.51
CA LEU A 8 21.61 -5.44 -6.33
C LEU A 8 20.30 -5.25 -5.54
N ALA A 9 20.25 -5.70 -4.29
CA ALA A 9 19.17 -5.55 -3.33
C ALA A 9 19.34 -4.37 -2.34
N ASP A 10 20.37 -3.53 -2.46
CA ASP A 10 20.49 -2.33 -1.63
C ASP A 10 19.52 -1.24 -2.16
N PRO A 11 18.46 -0.89 -1.39
CA PRO A 11 17.45 0.07 -1.82
C PRO A 11 18.01 1.49 -2.00
N PHE A 12 19.18 1.79 -1.42
CA PHE A 12 19.80 3.11 -1.47
C PHE A 12 21.02 3.18 -2.40
N ALA A 13 21.32 2.11 -3.15
CA ALA A 13 22.45 2.09 -4.08
C ALA A 13 22.41 3.28 -5.08
N MET A 14 21.22 3.70 -5.50
CA MET A 14 21.02 4.85 -6.38
C MET A 14 21.50 6.18 -5.77
N LEU A 15 21.45 6.32 -4.44
CA LEU A 15 21.92 7.53 -3.73
C LEU A 15 23.44 7.55 -3.57
N ILE A 16 24.07 6.38 -3.55
CA ILE A 16 25.51 6.22 -3.27
C ILE A 16 26.30 6.26 -4.59
N SER A 17 25.86 5.50 -5.60
CA SER A 17 26.60 5.30 -6.84
C SER A 17 25.65 5.27 -8.05
N PRO A 18 25.09 6.42 -8.45
CA PRO A 18 24.09 6.49 -9.52
C PRO A 18 24.63 5.97 -10.86
N ASP A 19 25.86 6.33 -11.23
CA ASP A 19 26.46 5.92 -12.51
C ASP A 19 26.61 4.40 -12.63
N GLU A 20 27.02 3.73 -11.53
CA GLU A 20 27.14 2.28 -11.50
C GLU A 20 25.78 1.58 -11.64
N VAL A 21 24.74 2.12 -10.98
CA VAL A 21 23.37 1.62 -11.09
C VAL A 21 22.85 1.79 -12.51
N MET A 22 23.04 2.96 -13.12
CA MET A 22 22.61 3.20 -14.51
C MET A 22 23.34 2.29 -15.50
N HIS A 23 24.64 2.04 -15.28
CA HIS A 23 25.41 1.11 -16.08
C HIS A 23 24.93 -0.33 -15.96
N ALA A 24 24.62 -0.78 -14.73
CA ALA A 24 24.07 -2.10 -14.47
C ALA A 24 22.67 -2.28 -15.09
N ILE A 25 21.82 -1.25 -15.01
CA ILE A 25 20.50 -1.23 -15.67
C ILE A 25 20.66 -1.39 -17.19
N GLY A 26 21.57 -0.63 -17.80
CA GLY A 26 21.82 -0.69 -19.25
C GLY A 26 22.27 -2.06 -19.76
N ARG A 27 22.97 -2.83 -18.92
CA ARG A 27 23.44 -4.20 -19.23
C ARG A 27 22.45 -5.30 -18.86
N SER A 28 21.32 -4.98 -18.25
CA SER A 28 20.37 -5.98 -17.74
C SER A 28 19.34 -6.39 -18.79
N ASP A 29 19.59 -7.52 -19.47
CA ASP A 29 18.64 -8.13 -20.41
C ASP A 29 17.25 -8.37 -19.80
N ARG A 30 17.20 -8.72 -18.50
CA ARG A 30 15.93 -8.96 -17.80
C ARG A 30 15.11 -7.68 -17.71
N LEU A 31 15.75 -6.55 -17.37
CA LEU A 31 15.07 -5.26 -17.32
C LEU A 31 14.70 -4.75 -18.72
N GLN A 32 15.54 -4.99 -19.72
CA GLN A 32 15.23 -4.66 -21.12
C GLN A 32 14.00 -5.39 -21.65
N ARG A 33 13.78 -6.65 -21.21
CA ARG A 33 12.60 -7.45 -21.58
C ARG A 33 11.40 -7.21 -20.66
N LEU A 34 11.55 -6.39 -19.63
CA LEU A 34 10.46 -6.12 -18.70
C LEU A 34 9.39 -5.28 -19.41
N GLN A 35 8.35 -5.96 -19.88
CA GLN A 35 7.20 -5.29 -20.47
C GLN A 35 6.57 -4.39 -19.41
N SER A 36 6.35 -3.12 -19.76
CA SER A 36 5.64 -2.12 -18.95
C SER A 36 4.16 -2.48 -18.85
N ARG A 37 3.85 -3.59 -18.19
CA ARG A 37 2.49 -3.95 -17.82
C ARG A 37 2.13 -3.09 -16.64
N ILE A 38 1.39 -2.01 -16.93
CA ILE A 38 0.72 -1.23 -15.91
C ILE A 38 -0.36 -2.13 -15.32
N TYR A 39 -0.03 -2.83 -14.24
CA TYR A 39 -1.03 -3.55 -13.45
C TYR A 39 -1.76 -2.49 -12.63
N ARG A 40 -2.98 -2.11 -13.04
CA ARG A 40 -3.82 -1.29 -12.20
C ARG A 40 -4.49 -2.23 -11.20
N PRO A 41 -4.16 -2.14 -9.91
CA PRO A 41 -4.64 -3.06 -8.89
C PRO A 41 -6.18 -3.09 -8.76
N LEU A 42 -6.89 -2.15 -9.41
CA LEU A 42 -8.36 -2.04 -9.45
C LEU A 42 -8.99 -2.32 -10.83
N ASP A 43 -8.22 -2.71 -11.86
CA ASP A 43 -8.81 -3.04 -13.19
C ASP A 43 -9.67 -4.30 -13.15
N ARG A 44 -9.56 -5.09 -12.08
CA ARG A 44 -10.47 -6.19 -11.76
C ARG A 44 -10.91 -6.04 -10.31
N PRO A 45 -11.95 -5.26 -10.02
CA PRO A 45 -12.52 -5.21 -8.70
C PRO A 45 -13.15 -6.58 -8.40
N TRP A 46 -12.39 -7.47 -7.77
CA TRP A 46 -12.90 -8.66 -7.09
C TRP A 46 -13.42 -8.29 -5.70
N ILE A 47 -14.09 -7.15 -5.57
CA ILE A 47 -14.82 -6.82 -4.35
C ILE A 47 -16.23 -7.40 -4.55
N PRO A 48 -16.62 -8.43 -3.79
CA PRO A 48 -18.00 -8.88 -3.80
C PRO A 48 -18.86 -7.73 -3.30
N VAL A 49 -19.66 -7.14 -4.19
CA VAL A 49 -20.54 -5.98 -3.92
C VAL A 49 -21.55 -6.28 -2.79
N LYS A 50 -21.71 -7.55 -2.41
CA LYS A 50 -22.72 -8.00 -1.45
C LYS A 50 -22.25 -8.11 0.00
N ALA A 51 -20.95 -7.94 0.28
CA ALA A 51 -20.44 -8.21 1.62
C ALA A 51 -20.64 -7.06 2.63
N SER A 52 -21.02 -5.85 2.19
CA SER A 52 -21.09 -4.66 3.08
C SER A 52 -22.50 -4.24 3.49
N ALA A 53 -23.53 -4.57 2.70
CA ALA A 53 -24.90 -4.07 2.96
C ALA A 53 -25.54 -4.66 4.23
N ASP A 54 -25.17 -5.88 4.59
CA ASP A 54 -25.69 -6.56 5.77
C ASP A 54 -25.10 -5.95 7.06
N PHE A 55 -23.82 -5.56 7.04
CA PHE A 55 -23.17 -4.92 8.19
C PHE A 55 -23.70 -3.52 8.48
N ASP A 56 -23.94 -2.70 7.45
CA ASP A 56 -24.53 -1.37 7.64
C ASP A 56 -25.93 -1.50 8.26
N SER A 57 -26.72 -2.49 7.81
CA SER A 57 -28.06 -2.75 8.35
C SER A 57 -28.04 -3.23 9.80
N ASP A 58 -27.07 -4.08 10.18
CA ASP A 58 -26.92 -4.57 11.55
C ASP A 58 -26.48 -3.46 12.51
N ILE A 59 -25.63 -2.53 12.08
CA ILE A 59 -25.20 -1.36 12.88
C ILE A 59 -26.36 -0.39 13.08
N ASP A 60 -27.13 -0.10 12.02
CA ASP A 60 -28.31 0.76 12.13
C ASP A 60 -29.43 0.13 12.99
N ALA A 61 -29.43 -1.19 13.13
CA ALA A 61 -30.36 -1.93 13.99
C ALA A 61 -29.90 -2.04 15.45
N GLU A 62 -28.59 -1.94 15.72
CA GLU A 62 -28.02 -1.94 17.07
C GLU A 62 -28.26 -0.58 17.73
N ALA A 63 -29.28 -0.54 18.59
CA ALA A 63 -29.86 0.58 19.34
C ALA A 63 -28.98 1.82 19.60
N ASP A 64 -29.64 3.01 19.55
CA ASP A 64 -29.14 4.31 20.00
C ASP A 64 -28.41 4.20 21.35
N ILE A 65 -27.08 4.18 21.29
CA ILE A 65 -26.23 4.32 22.47
C ILE A 65 -26.38 5.77 22.93
N PRO A 66 -26.85 6.03 24.17
CA PRO A 66 -26.96 7.39 24.67
C PRO A 66 -25.62 8.10 24.54
N ASP A 67 -25.61 9.31 23.99
CA ASP A 67 -24.39 10.10 23.92
C ASP A 67 -23.90 10.36 25.35
N LEU A 68 -22.60 10.21 25.57
CA LEU A 68 -21.98 10.35 26.89
C LEU A 68 -22.19 11.76 27.46
N SER A 69 -22.47 12.73 26.59
CA SER A 69 -22.83 14.10 26.93
C SER A 69 -24.16 14.20 27.70
N ASP A 70 -25.14 13.36 27.41
CA ASP A 70 -26.45 13.36 28.07
C ASP A 70 -26.42 12.79 29.50
N LEU A 71 -25.38 12.00 29.84
CA LEU A 71 -25.19 11.46 31.19
C LEU A 71 -24.48 12.44 32.15
N ALA A 72 -23.84 13.50 31.63
CA ALA A 72 -23.01 14.40 32.42
C ALA A 72 -23.81 15.49 33.17
N ASP A 73 -25.05 15.78 32.76
CA ASP A 73 -25.87 16.86 33.31
C ASP A 73 -26.69 16.46 34.57
N GLY A 74 -26.57 15.23 35.05
CA GLY A 74 -27.38 14.69 36.14
C GLY A 74 -26.77 14.70 37.55
N ALA A 75 -25.58 15.28 37.75
CA ALA A 75 -24.87 15.27 39.03
C ALA A 75 -24.71 16.67 39.63
N GLU A 76 -25.79 17.21 40.21
CA GLU A 76 -25.78 18.30 41.19
C GLU A 76 -26.48 17.85 42.48
#